data_AF-A0AB40AWG4-F1
#
_entry.id   AF-A0AB40AWG4-F1
#
_cell.length_a   1.000
_cell.length_b   1.000
_cell.length_c   1.000
_cell.angle_alpha   90.00
_cell.angle_beta   90.00
_cell.angle_gamma   90.00
#
_symmetry.space_group_name_H-M   'P 1'
#
loop_
_entity.id
_entity.type
_entity.pdbx_description
1 polymer ?
#
loop_
_entity_poly.entity_id
_entity_poly.type
_entity_poly.pdbx_seq_one_letter_code
_entity_poly.pdbx_strand_id
1 'polypeptide(L)'
;MMVEIGVVAVLFSLVVKDGRTGIVEDATAVIAQVAGCVESLEAFRKVAGVRVLVDLVDLGTGASERSRENAASALLNLVMSGGESAVGDIAEVEIAEEVVRELAEKGSLRAKSKAGPLLKAMNSGRRDQWSSCPRMFEDLDSPAGAGDLKQPPSSAVSF
;
A
#
# COMPACT_ATOMS: atom_id res chain seq x y z
N MET A 1 -11.64 10.27 15.30
CA MET A 1 -11.49 10.54 16.77
C MET A 1 -10.24 11.41 17.07
N MET A 2 -10.18 12.21 18.16
CA MET A 2 -8.97 13.02 18.50
C MET A 2 -7.73 12.17 18.82
N VAL A 3 -7.94 10.93 19.29
CA VAL A 3 -6.89 9.95 19.57
C VAL A 3 -6.14 9.53 18.29
N GLU A 4 -6.87 9.32 17.18
CA GLU A 4 -6.26 8.91 15.91
C GLU A 4 -5.34 10.00 15.35
N ILE A 5 -5.73 11.27 15.45
CA ILE A 5 -4.89 12.40 15.00
C ILE A 5 -3.56 12.43 15.78
N GLY A 6 -3.61 12.20 17.10
CA GLY A 6 -2.42 12.13 17.94
C GLY A 6 -1.51 10.95 17.58
N VAL A 7 -2.10 9.76 17.38
CA VAL A 7 -1.35 8.55 17.01
C VAL A 7 -0.69 8.70 15.64
N VAL A 8 -1.42 9.23 14.65
CA VAL A 8 -0.90 9.47 13.29
C VAL A 8 0.31 10.41 13.34
N ALA A 9 0.23 11.52 14.09
CA ALA A 9 1.36 12.44 14.23
C ALA A 9 2.60 11.78 14.85
N VAL A 10 2.42 10.92 15.87
CA VAL A 10 3.51 10.19 16.50
C VAL A 10 4.15 9.20 15.53
N LEU A 11 3.34 8.43 14.80
CA LEU A 11 3.84 7.44 13.83
C LEU A 11 4.64 8.09 12.71
N PHE A 12 4.14 9.17 12.12
CA PHE A 12 4.87 9.91 11.09
C PHE A 12 6.14 10.57 11.66
N SER A 13 6.13 11.02 12.91
CA SER A 13 7.34 11.52 13.56
C SER A 13 8.39 10.42 13.76
N LEU A 14 8.00 9.17 14.02
CA LEU A 14 8.94 8.04 14.11
C LEU A 14 9.56 7.74 12.74
N VAL A 15 8.74 7.69 11.69
CA VAL A 15 9.20 7.47 10.31
C VAL A 15 10.23 8.52 9.87
N VAL A 16 9.99 9.80 10.19
CA VAL A 16 10.85 10.90 9.72
C VAL A 16 12.09 11.09 10.57
N LYS A 17 12.03 10.82 11.88
CA LYS A 17 13.10 11.19 12.83
C LYS A 17 13.91 10.01 13.35
N ASP A 18 13.42 8.78 13.28
CA ASP A 18 14.17 7.61 13.75
C ASP A 18 14.94 6.97 12.59
N GLY A 19 16.26 6.89 12.73
CA GLY A 19 17.13 6.27 11.72
C GLY A 19 17.19 4.74 11.80
N ARG A 20 16.56 4.12 12.81
CA ARG A 20 16.58 2.66 12.98
C ARG A 20 15.57 2.02 12.06
N THR A 21 16.06 1.28 11.07
CA THR A 21 15.23 0.62 10.05
C THR A 21 14.08 -0.19 10.65
N GLY A 22 14.31 -0.97 11.71
CA GLY A 22 13.24 -1.75 12.35
C GLY A 22 12.08 -0.91 12.91
N ILE A 23 12.38 0.28 13.47
CA ILE A 23 11.33 1.17 14.01
C ILE A 23 10.54 1.81 12.88
N VAL A 24 11.23 2.24 11.81
CA VAL A 24 10.56 2.81 10.64
C VAL A 24 9.67 1.75 9.99
N GLU A 25 10.14 0.51 9.88
CA GLU A 25 9.35 -0.60 9.34
C GLU A 25 8.09 -0.88 10.15
N ASP A 26 8.21 -0.97 11.48
CA ASP A 26 7.09 -1.20 12.39
C ASP A 26 6.11 -0.03 12.38
N ALA A 27 6.60 1.21 12.45
CA ALA A 27 5.77 2.40 12.40
C ALA A 27 5.00 2.48 11.07
N THR A 28 5.67 2.20 9.94
CA THR A 28 5.03 2.24 8.62
C THR A 28 4.00 1.11 8.46
N ALA A 29 4.22 -0.05 9.07
CA ALA A 29 3.22 -1.12 9.11
C ALA A 29 1.94 -0.68 9.82
N VAL A 30 2.06 -0.01 10.97
CA VAL A 30 0.91 0.53 11.71
C VAL A 30 0.23 1.65 10.93
N ILE A 31 1.00 2.54 10.27
CA ILE A 31 0.44 3.59 9.39
C ILE A 31 -0.42 2.96 8.29
N ALA A 32 0.03 1.86 7.67
CA ALA A 32 -0.74 1.17 6.64
C ALA A 32 -2.09 0.64 7.16
N GLN A 33 -2.14 0.17 8.40
CA GLN A 33 -3.39 -0.25 9.03
C GLN A 33 -4.32 0.93 9.30
N VAL A 34 -3.79 2.03 9.85
CA VAL A 34 -4.58 3.24 10.17
C VAL A 34 -5.14 3.89 8.89
N ALA A 35 -4.40 3.86 7.78
CA ALA A 35 -4.86 4.37 6.49
C ALA A 35 -6.16 3.69 5.97
N GLY A 36 -6.46 2.47 6.43
CA GLY A 36 -7.70 1.76 6.09
C GLY A 36 -8.94 2.31 6.80
N CYS A 37 -8.79 3.22 7.76
CA CYS A 37 -9.90 3.81 8.49
C CYS A 37 -10.49 5.02 7.73
N VAL A 38 -11.82 5.12 7.69
CA VAL A 38 -12.57 6.16 6.93
C VAL A 38 -12.21 7.60 7.35
N GLU A 39 -11.82 7.81 8.62
CA GLU A 39 -11.48 9.12 9.18
C GLU A 39 -9.98 9.47 9.07
N SER A 40 -9.15 8.55 8.55
CA SER A 40 -7.68 8.68 8.61
C SER A 40 -7.14 9.74 7.66
N LEU A 41 -7.80 9.99 6.52
CA LEU A 41 -7.28 10.90 5.48
C LEU A 41 -7.04 12.31 6.02
N GLU A 42 -7.96 12.86 6.82
CA GLU A 42 -7.77 14.18 7.43
C GLU A 42 -6.60 14.22 8.42
N ALA A 43 -6.40 13.14 9.18
CA ALA A 43 -5.27 13.04 10.10
C ALA A 43 -3.94 13.03 9.33
N PHE A 44 -3.89 12.33 8.19
CA PHE A 44 -2.71 12.26 7.34
C PHE A 44 -2.42 13.62 6.68
N ARG A 45 -3.44 14.35 6.21
CA ARG A 45 -3.30 15.72 5.68
C ARG A 45 -2.64 16.66 6.68
N LYS A 46 -3.08 16.62 7.95
CA LYS A 46 -2.57 17.48 9.03
C LYS A 46 -1.07 17.30 9.29
N VAL A 47 -0.51 16.15 8.94
CA VAL A 47 0.91 15.81 9.17
C VAL A 47 1.72 15.68 7.88
N ALA A 48 1.17 16.12 6.74
CA ALA A 48 1.76 15.91 5.41
C ALA A 48 2.08 14.42 5.12
N GLY A 49 1.29 13.51 5.70
CA GLY A 49 1.56 12.07 5.68
C GLY A 49 1.55 11.47 4.29
N VAL A 50 0.70 11.96 3.39
CA VAL A 50 0.66 11.50 1.98
C VAL A 50 2.01 11.72 1.30
N ARG A 51 2.61 12.90 1.46
CA ARG A 51 3.92 13.21 0.89
C ARG A 51 5.02 12.34 1.51
N VAL A 52 5.01 12.16 2.83
CA VAL A 52 5.98 11.28 3.50
C VAL A 52 5.89 9.85 3.00
N LEU A 53 4.67 9.35 2.73
CA LEU A 53 4.47 8.02 2.17
C LEU A 53 4.98 7.92 0.73
N VAL A 54 4.76 8.94 -0.11
CA VAL A 54 5.32 8.97 -1.47
C VAL A 54 6.85 8.97 -1.43
N ASP A 55 7.45 9.81 -0.59
CA ASP A 55 8.91 9.86 -0.39
C ASP A 55 9.45 8.51 0.11
N LEU A 56 8.72 7.81 0.98
CA LEU A 56 9.09 6.48 1.44
C LEU A 56 9.06 5.45 0.31
N VAL A 57 8.12 5.55 -0.64
CA VAL A 57 8.01 4.60 -1.76
C VAL A 57 9.15 4.79 -2.77
N ASP A 58 9.67 6.02 -2.90
CA ASP A 58 10.75 6.35 -3.80
C ASP A 58 11.99 5.47 -3.54
N LEU A 59 12.48 4.81 -4.60
CA LEU A 59 13.66 3.97 -4.52
C LEU A 59 14.93 4.78 -4.19
N GLY A 60 14.92 6.08 -4.50
CA GLY A 60 16.02 7.02 -4.28
C GLY A 60 16.25 7.43 -2.82
N THR A 61 15.28 7.23 -1.92
CA THR A 61 15.39 7.68 -0.52
C THR A 61 16.14 6.70 0.39
N GLY A 62 16.48 5.51 -0.11
CA GLY A 62 17.18 4.48 0.68
C GLY A 62 16.29 3.77 1.70
N ALA A 63 14.97 3.95 1.62
CA ALA A 63 14.01 3.22 2.44
C ALA A 63 14.12 1.70 2.22
N SER A 64 13.95 0.93 3.30
CA SER A 64 13.94 -0.54 3.22
C SER A 64 12.80 -1.06 2.34
N GLU A 65 12.98 -2.25 1.77
CA GLU A 65 11.92 -2.88 0.96
C GLU A 65 10.60 -3.03 1.73
N ARG A 66 10.68 -3.36 3.02
CA ARG A 66 9.52 -3.52 3.90
C ARG A 66 8.82 -2.18 4.17
N SER A 67 9.58 -1.11 4.41
CA SER A 67 8.99 0.23 4.57
C SER A 67 8.29 0.69 3.29
N ARG A 68 8.90 0.44 2.11
CA ARG A 68 8.28 0.75 0.81
C ARG A 68 6.99 -0.01 0.56
N GLU A 69 6.98 -1.31 0.84
CA GLU A 69 5.79 -2.15 0.73
C GLU A 69 4.66 -1.65 1.64
N ASN A 70 4.99 -1.33 2.88
CA ASN A 70 4.02 -0.81 3.84
C ASN A 70 3.52 0.58 3.42
N ALA A 71 4.39 1.45 2.91
CA ALA A 71 4.01 2.76 2.43
C ALA A 71 3.09 2.69 1.20
N ALA A 72 3.38 1.81 0.25
CA ALA A 72 2.50 1.54 -0.89
C ALA A 72 1.14 0.98 -0.45
N SER A 73 1.12 0.12 0.57
CA SER A 73 -0.12 -0.39 1.17
C SER A 73 -0.91 0.74 1.84
N ALA A 74 -0.25 1.65 2.55
CA ALA A 74 -0.89 2.81 3.18
C ALA A 74 -1.54 3.72 2.12
N LEU A 75 -0.83 4.04 1.04
CA LEU A 75 -1.37 4.86 -0.06
C LEU A 75 -2.58 4.21 -0.72
N LEU A 76 -2.51 2.91 -1.01
CA LEU A 76 -3.64 2.16 -1.56
C LEU A 76 -4.83 2.14 -0.58
N ASN A 77 -4.58 1.92 0.71
CA ASN A 77 -5.63 1.92 1.73
C ASN A 77 -6.31 3.28 1.87
N LEU A 78 -5.56 4.39 1.77
CA LEU A 78 -6.13 5.74 1.72
C LEU A 78 -7.05 5.93 0.51
N VAL A 79 -6.65 5.43 -0.66
CA VAL A 79 -7.51 5.46 -1.86
C VAL A 79 -8.77 4.62 -1.67
N MET A 80 -8.66 3.47 -1.01
CA MET A 80 -9.80 2.60 -0.74
C MET A 80 -10.77 3.19 0.29
N SER A 81 -10.27 3.88 1.32
CA SER A 81 -11.09 4.47 2.39
C SER A 81 -11.60 5.88 2.05
N GLY A 82 -10.75 6.71 1.42
CA GLY A 82 -10.99 8.12 1.11
C GLY A 82 -11.38 8.42 -0.34
N GLY A 83 -11.36 7.42 -1.23
CA GLY A 83 -11.81 7.54 -2.62
C GLY A 83 -11.10 8.64 -3.40
N GLU A 84 -11.86 9.40 -4.20
CA GLU A 84 -11.33 10.45 -5.08
C GLU A 84 -10.59 11.56 -4.31
N SER A 85 -10.98 11.84 -3.06
CA SER A 85 -10.27 12.82 -2.23
C SER A 85 -8.84 12.37 -1.91
N ALA A 86 -8.65 11.08 -1.63
CA ALA A 86 -7.30 10.54 -1.41
C ALA A 86 -6.50 10.45 -2.72
N VAL A 87 -7.14 10.10 -3.83
CA VAL A 87 -6.49 10.12 -5.16
C VAL A 87 -6.00 11.54 -5.50
N GLY A 88 -6.82 12.56 -5.23
CA GLY A 88 -6.45 13.96 -5.39
C GLY A 88 -5.21 14.31 -4.57
N ASP A 89 -5.22 14.02 -3.26
CA ASP A 89 -4.08 14.31 -2.38
C ASP A 89 -2.77 13.66 -2.85
N ILE A 90 -2.84 12.43 -3.38
CA ILE A 90 -1.66 11.72 -3.90
C ILE A 90 -1.19 12.37 -5.21
N ALA A 91 -2.11 12.76 -6.09
CA ALA A 91 -1.80 13.39 -7.37
C ALA A 91 -1.22 14.81 -7.22
N GLU A 92 -1.51 15.51 -6.12
CA GLU A 92 -0.88 16.81 -5.79
C GLU A 92 0.61 16.68 -5.45
N VAL A 93 1.10 15.47 -5.15
CA VAL A 93 2.52 15.22 -4.97
C VAL A 93 3.16 14.98 -6.34
N GLU A 94 3.93 15.96 -6.83
CA GLU A 94 4.49 16.02 -8.19
C GLU A 94 5.15 14.71 -8.66
N ILE A 95 5.90 14.04 -7.78
CA ILE A 95 6.66 12.82 -8.11
C ILE A 95 5.85 11.52 -7.95
N ALA A 96 4.63 11.57 -7.43
CA ALA A 96 3.90 10.37 -7.01
C ALA A 96 3.66 9.38 -8.15
N GLU A 97 3.25 9.87 -9.33
CA GLU A 97 2.95 8.99 -10.45
C GLU A 97 4.22 8.26 -10.95
N GLU A 98 5.34 8.96 -11.03
CA GLU A 98 6.64 8.40 -11.44
C GLU A 98 7.14 7.37 -10.42
N VAL A 99 7.14 7.72 -9.14
CA VAL A 99 7.60 6.87 -8.04
C VAL A 99 6.78 5.59 -7.94
N VAL A 100 5.45 5.68 -8.01
CA VAL A 100 4.59 4.49 -7.95
C VAL A 100 4.75 3.63 -9.21
N ARG A 101 4.99 4.24 -10.38
CA ARG A 101 5.29 3.50 -11.62
C ARG A 101 6.59 2.73 -11.50
N GLU A 102 7.64 3.38 -11.01
CA GLU A 102 8.92 2.71 -10.78
C GLU A 102 8.77 1.56 -9.77
N LEU A 103 7.98 1.75 -8.72
CA LEU A 103 7.68 0.68 -7.76
C LEU A 103 6.95 -0.51 -8.42
N ALA A 104 6.03 -0.27 -9.34
CA ALA A 104 5.32 -1.32 -10.06
C ALA A 104 6.26 -2.11 -11.01
N GLU A 105 7.33 -1.50 -11.51
CA GLU A 105 8.28 -2.14 -12.41
C GLU A 105 9.43 -2.84 -11.66
N LYS A 106 9.98 -2.18 -10.63
CA LYS A 106 11.23 -2.56 -9.97
C LYS A 106 11.07 -3.01 -8.51
N GLY A 107 9.89 -2.82 -7.92
CA GLY A 107 9.61 -3.19 -6.53
C GLY A 107 9.59 -4.70 -6.28
N SER A 108 9.53 -5.07 -5.00
CA SER A 108 9.31 -6.46 -4.57
C SER A 108 7.95 -6.97 -5.09
N LEU A 109 7.77 -8.30 -5.13
CA LEU A 109 6.48 -8.90 -5.54
C LEU A 109 5.30 -8.32 -4.75
N ARG A 110 5.50 -8.11 -3.44
CA ARG A 110 4.47 -7.53 -2.58
C ARG A 110 4.25 -6.06 -2.89
N ALA A 111 5.30 -5.25 -3.04
CA ALA A 111 5.15 -3.84 -3.42
C ALA A 111 4.42 -3.68 -4.77
N LYS A 112 4.77 -4.51 -5.76
CA LYS A 112 4.14 -4.54 -7.09
C LYS A 112 2.65 -4.84 -7.03
N SER A 113 2.24 -5.79 -6.20
CA SER A 113 0.82 -6.15 -6.02
C SER A 113 -0.05 -5.00 -5.47
N LYS A 114 0.57 -3.95 -4.92
CA LYS A 114 -0.12 -2.76 -4.37
C LYS A 114 0.01 -1.56 -5.32
N ALA A 115 1.18 -1.40 -5.94
CA ALA A 115 1.47 -0.32 -6.88
C ALA A 115 0.60 -0.40 -8.15
N GLY A 116 0.33 -1.59 -8.68
CA GLY A 116 -0.52 -1.76 -9.87
C GLY A 116 -1.94 -1.19 -9.69
N PRO A 117 -2.69 -1.64 -8.68
CA PRO A 117 -4.01 -1.08 -8.35
C PRO A 117 -3.96 0.42 -8.04
N LEU A 118 -2.94 0.89 -7.33
CA LEU A 118 -2.77 2.30 -7.00
C LEU A 118 -2.60 3.17 -8.26
N LEU A 119 -1.75 2.77 -9.21
CA LEU A 119 -1.60 3.46 -10.49
C LEU A 119 -2.88 3.48 -11.30
N LYS A 120 -3.61 2.35 -11.31
CA LYS A 120 -4.90 2.29 -11.98
C LYS A 120 -5.87 3.29 -11.36
N ALA A 121 -5.93 3.40 -10.04
CA ALA A 121 -6.78 4.36 -9.36
C ALA A 121 -6.39 5.82 -9.66
N MET A 122 -5.09 6.14 -9.66
CA MET A 122 -4.59 7.47 -10.05
C MET A 122 -4.94 7.83 -11.51
N ASN A 123 -4.91 6.86 -12.41
CA ASN A 123 -5.28 7.06 -13.82
C ASN A 123 -6.81 7.09 -14.04
N SER A 124 -7.58 6.33 -13.26
CA SER A 124 -9.04 6.27 -13.32
C SER A 124 -9.72 7.42 -12.60
N GLY A 125 -9.09 8.04 -11.60
CA GLY A 125 -9.58 9.26 -10.93
C GLY A 125 -9.63 10.48 -11.87
N ARG A 126 -8.97 10.40 -13.04
CA ARG A 126 -9.16 11.37 -14.14
C ARG A 126 -10.41 11.08 -15.00
N ARG A 127 -11.13 9.98 -14.74
CA ARG A 127 -12.27 9.48 -15.55
C ARG A 127 -13.26 8.61 -14.73
N ASP A 128 -13.98 9.22 -13.80
CA ASP A 128 -15.37 8.91 -13.35
C ASP A 128 -15.83 7.43 -13.23
N GLN A 129 -14.99 6.49 -12.77
CA GLN A 129 -15.35 5.05 -12.69
C GLN A 129 -14.98 4.32 -11.39
N TRP A 130 -14.71 5.01 -10.27
CA TRP A 130 -14.37 4.34 -9.00
C TRP A 130 -15.59 3.72 -8.29
N SER A 131 -16.80 4.21 -8.55
CA SER A 131 -18.03 3.82 -7.85
C SER A 131 -18.53 2.38 -8.13
N SER A 132 -17.98 1.71 -9.14
CA SER A 132 -18.52 0.44 -9.66
C SER A 132 -17.76 -0.83 -9.25
N CYS A 133 -16.69 -0.75 -8.46
CA CYS A 133 -15.88 -1.94 -8.17
C CYS A 133 -15.52 -2.14 -6.69
N PRO A 134 -16.46 -2.56 -5.83
CA PRO A 134 -16.13 -3.02 -4.47
C PRO A 134 -15.44 -4.40 -4.42
N ARG A 135 -15.35 -5.14 -5.53
CA ARG A 135 -15.04 -6.59 -5.54
C ARG A 135 -13.69 -7.02 -6.11
N MET A 136 -12.79 -6.11 -6.48
CA MET A 136 -11.54 -6.51 -7.15
C MET A 136 -10.46 -7.03 -6.19
N PHE A 137 -10.74 -7.17 -4.89
CA PHE A 137 -9.73 -7.49 -3.87
C PHE A 137 -9.82 -8.91 -3.25
N GLU A 138 -10.92 -9.65 -3.44
CA GLU A 138 -10.98 -11.05 -3.01
C GLU A 138 -9.94 -11.95 -3.73
N ASP A 139 -9.40 -11.49 -4.87
CA ASP A 139 -8.40 -12.22 -5.64
C ASP A 139 -6.95 -12.00 -5.17
N LEU A 140 -6.67 -10.96 -4.37
CA LEU A 140 -5.31 -10.63 -3.90
C LEU A 140 -4.92 -11.37 -2.61
N ASP A 141 -5.88 -11.99 -1.94
CA ASP A 141 -5.67 -12.82 -0.74
C ASP A 141 -5.55 -14.32 -1.08
N SER A 142 -5.52 -14.68 -2.37
CA SER A 142 -5.24 -16.05 -2.79
C SER A 142 -3.77 -16.40 -2.53
N PRO A 143 -3.46 -17.38 -1.67
CA PRO A 143 -2.09 -17.85 -1.49
C PRO A 143 -1.68 -18.63 -2.74
N ALA A 144 -0.95 -17.98 -3.65
CA ALA A 144 -0.26 -18.68 -4.71
C ALA A 144 0.85 -19.55 -4.09
N GLY A 145 0.62 -20.87 -4.02
CA GLY A 145 1.65 -21.81 -3.59
C GLY A 145 1.20 -23.16 -3.02
N ALA A 146 0.24 -23.86 -3.63
CA ALA A 146 0.10 -25.30 -3.42
C ALA A 146 0.62 -26.00 -4.68
N GLY A 147 1.90 -26.39 -4.65
CA GLY A 147 2.51 -27.17 -5.72
C GLY A 147 1.77 -28.48 -5.93
N ASP A 148 1.56 -28.81 -7.20
CA ASP A 148 1.05 -30.10 -7.67
C ASP A 148 1.89 -31.27 -7.11
N LEU A 149 1.42 -31.90 -6.04
CA LEU A 149 1.83 -33.26 -5.69
C LEU A 149 1.05 -34.22 -6.58
N LYS A 150 1.60 -34.47 -7.76
CA LYS A 150 1.21 -35.54 -8.66
C LYS A 150 1.33 -36.89 -7.93
N GLN A 151 0.18 -37.46 -7.52
CA GLN A 151 0.12 -38.84 -7.03
C GLN A 151 0.61 -39.80 -8.13
N PRO A 152 1.48 -40.78 -7.83
CA PRO A 152 1.79 -41.84 -8.78
C PRO A 152 0.58 -42.78 -8.94
N PRO A 153 0.36 -43.35 -10.15
CA PRO A 153 -0.83 -44.12 -10.47
C PRO A 153 -0.88 -45.46 -9.74
N SER A 154 -2.08 -45.78 -9.24
CA SER A 154 -2.44 -47.04 -8.59
C SER A 154 -2.48 -48.18 -9.62
N SER A 155 -1.41 -48.95 -9.72
CA SER A 155 -1.41 -50.24 -10.41
C SER A 155 -1.93 -51.35 -9.50
N ALA A 156 -3.11 -51.85 -9.86
CA ALA A 156 -3.60 -53.22 -9.77
C ALA A 156 -3.02 -54.15 -8.68
N VAL A 157 -3.86 -54.55 -7.74
CA VAL A 157 -3.82 -55.90 -7.18
C VAL A 157 -5.18 -56.54 -7.45
N SER A 158 -5.20 -57.42 -8.44
CA SER A 158 -6.22 -58.45 -8.62
C SER A 158 -5.63 -59.78 -8.17
N PHE A 159 -6.51 -60.61 -7.61
CA PHE A 159 -6.37 -61.94 -6.98
C PHE A 159 -6.15 -61.93 -5.46
#